data_AF-A0A7Z7B2H0-F1
#
_entry.id   AF-A0A7Z7B2H0-F1
#
_cell.length_a   1.000
_cell.length_b   1.000
_cell.length_c   1.000
_cell.angle_alpha   90.00
_cell.angle_beta   90.00
_cell.angle_gamma   90.00
#
_symmetry.space_group_name_H-M   'P 1'
#
loop_
_entity.id
_entity.type
_entity.pdbx_description
1 polymer ?
#
loop_
_entity_poly.entity_id
_entity_poly.type
_entity_poly.pdbx_seq_one_letter_code
_entity_poly.pdbx_strand_id
1 'polypeptide(L)'
;MQAFSERHRRWVANHFGGKIKELHYHLTAIVVACDQSLRLSSSGLHVPSENSEAVVFGFSAFANTIQTLKDAAKTVTGEQLPWSQIEQLRHGAFMRNARNATTHDGHPVVSAWVDGRYFVPARIVRLGDREQIIEIAAPTEDIRTLCLEFSQDFCQMLREILSRTENVAPLRGIPFDMAELDEAIAESNVMPEFVKQMFAANRQEIAKSLDTIRHDPVAEVIKRLDEVTRYCGLMQKE
;
A
#
# COMPACT_ATOMS: atom_id res chain seq x y z
N MET A 1 9.90 -22.87 -16.37
CA MET A 1 9.76 -22.44 -14.96
C MET A 1 10.55 -21.19 -14.62
N GLN A 2 11.86 -21.13 -14.90
CA GLN A 2 12.70 -19.95 -14.56
C GLN A 2 12.26 -18.66 -15.28
N ALA A 3 12.00 -18.73 -16.60
CA ALA A 3 11.51 -17.58 -17.37
C ALA A 3 10.15 -17.04 -16.88
N PHE A 4 9.23 -17.93 -16.48
CA PHE A 4 7.94 -17.54 -15.90
C PHE A 4 8.10 -16.87 -14.54
N SER A 5 8.98 -17.40 -13.68
CA SER A 5 9.30 -16.82 -12.37
C SER A 5 9.87 -15.41 -12.51
N GLU A 6 10.85 -15.21 -13.41
CA GLU A 6 11.45 -13.89 -13.67
C GLU A 6 10.44 -12.89 -14.26
N ARG A 7 9.59 -13.34 -15.18
CA ARG A 7 8.50 -12.53 -15.74
C ARG A 7 7.51 -12.09 -14.67
N HIS A 8 7.04 -13.02 -13.85
CA HIS A 8 6.12 -12.70 -12.75
C HIS A 8 6.77 -11.72 -11.75
N ARG A 9 8.07 -11.90 -11.49
CA ARG A 9 8.87 -10.98 -10.66
C ARG A 9 8.87 -9.55 -11.21
N ARG A 10 9.13 -9.41 -12.52
CA ARG A 10 9.08 -8.12 -13.22
C ARG A 10 7.69 -7.52 -13.20
N TRP A 11 6.66 -8.34 -13.39
CA TRP A 11 5.27 -7.91 -13.32
C TRP A 11 4.92 -7.33 -11.94
N VAL A 12 5.27 -8.02 -10.86
CA VAL A 12 5.06 -7.51 -9.50
C VAL A 12 5.88 -6.24 -9.25
N ALA A 13 7.14 -6.17 -9.71
CA ALA A 13 7.98 -4.98 -9.55
C ALA A 13 7.35 -3.73 -10.21
N ASN A 14 6.80 -3.87 -11.41
CA ASN A 14 6.10 -2.78 -12.11
C ASN A 14 4.83 -2.32 -11.38
N HIS A 15 4.12 -3.22 -10.70
CA HIS A 15 2.92 -2.87 -9.92
C HIS A 15 3.20 -2.42 -8.49
N PHE A 16 4.38 -2.75 -7.95
CA PHE A 16 4.77 -2.41 -6.58
C PHE A 16 4.69 -0.89 -6.32
N GLY A 17 5.11 -0.09 -7.29
CA GLY A 17 4.99 1.38 -7.22
C GLY A 17 3.54 1.86 -7.13
N GLY A 18 2.61 1.17 -7.80
CA GLY A 18 1.17 1.40 -7.67
C GLY A 18 0.66 1.14 -6.26
N LYS A 19 1.15 0.08 -5.59
CA LYS A 19 0.81 -0.21 -4.20
C LYS A 19 1.36 0.79 -3.19
N ILE A 20 2.52 1.39 -3.46
CA ILE A 20 2.99 2.54 -2.66
C ILE A 20 2.09 3.76 -2.84
N LYS A 21 1.58 4.03 -4.05
CA LYS A 21 0.59 5.11 -4.25
C LYS A 21 -0.71 4.83 -3.50
N GLU A 22 -1.19 3.59 -3.53
CA GLU A 22 -2.39 3.17 -2.80
C GLU A 22 -2.23 3.35 -1.29
N LEU A 23 -1.07 2.96 -0.74
CA LEU A 23 -0.72 3.21 0.66
C LEU A 23 -0.78 4.71 0.98
N HIS A 24 -0.12 5.54 0.16
CA HIS A 24 -0.08 6.99 0.34
C HIS A 24 -1.47 7.62 0.22
N TYR A 25 -2.30 7.15 -0.71
CA TYR A 25 -3.67 7.61 -0.90
C TYR A 25 -4.50 7.39 0.36
N HIS A 26 -4.47 6.17 0.93
CA HIS A 26 -5.21 5.87 2.15
C HIS A 26 -4.66 6.64 3.36
N LEU A 27 -3.33 6.74 3.49
CA LEU A 27 -2.71 7.57 4.52
C LEU A 27 -3.16 9.03 4.43
N THR A 28 -3.17 9.60 3.23
CA THR A 28 -3.60 10.99 3.01
C THR A 28 -5.07 11.17 3.34
N ALA A 29 -5.93 10.25 2.93
CA ALA A 29 -7.35 10.29 3.24
C ALA A 29 -7.61 10.28 4.75
N ILE A 30 -6.91 9.41 5.50
CA ILE A 30 -6.99 9.36 6.97
C ILE A 30 -6.54 10.68 7.59
N VAL A 31 -5.36 11.19 7.19
CA VAL A 31 -4.79 12.41 7.75
C VAL A 31 -5.68 13.62 7.50
N VAL A 32 -6.16 13.80 6.26
CA VAL A 32 -7.07 14.89 5.90
C VAL A 32 -8.36 14.82 6.71
N ALA A 33 -8.93 13.62 6.86
CA ALA A 33 -10.17 13.44 7.63
C ALA A 33 -9.96 13.74 9.13
N CYS A 34 -8.83 13.33 9.71
CA CYS A 34 -8.45 13.66 11.08
C CYS A 34 -8.25 15.17 11.27
N ASP A 35 -7.52 15.83 10.36
CA ASP A 35 -7.23 17.27 10.45
C ASP A 35 -8.49 18.12 10.29
N GLN A 36 -9.40 17.71 9.41
CA GLN A 36 -10.71 18.34 9.29
C GLN A 36 -11.55 18.13 10.55
N SER A 37 -11.57 16.92 11.10
CA SER A 37 -12.31 16.59 12.33
C SER A 37 -11.84 17.44 13.51
N LEU A 38 -10.53 17.55 13.70
CA LEU A 38 -9.92 18.37 14.75
C LEU A 38 -10.27 19.86 14.57
N ARG A 39 -10.17 20.38 13.34
CA ARG A 39 -10.48 21.78 13.04
C ARG A 39 -11.94 22.13 13.31
N LEU A 40 -12.86 21.28 12.84
CA LEU A 40 -14.30 21.48 13.03
C LEU A 40 -14.66 21.38 14.52
N SER A 41 -14.15 20.36 15.21
CA SER A 41 -14.38 20.18 16.65
C SER A 41 -13.86 21.37 17.46
N SER A 42 -12.65 21.85 17.17
CA SER A 42 -12.06 23.04 17.83
C SER A 42 -12.85 24.32 17.58
N SER A 43 -13.62 24.36 16.49
CA SER A 43 -14.49 25.49 16.12
C SER A 43 -15.93 25.31 16.66
N GLY A 44 -16.21 24.26 17.43
CA GLY A 44 -17.57 23.93 17.90
C GLY A 44 -18.52 23.52 16.78
N LEU A 45 -18.01 23.13 15.61
CA LEU A 45 -18.80 22.72 14.45
C LEU A 45 -19.02 21.21 14.43
N HIS A 46 -20.11 20.80 13.80
CA HIS A 46 -20.43 19.39 13.59
C HIS A 46 -19.42 18.75 12.63
N VAL A 47 -18.91 17.56 13.00
CA VAL A 47 -18.09 16.72 12.15
C VAL A 47 -19.00 15.77 11.37
N PRO A 48 -18.99 15.80 10.02
CA PRO A 48 -19.81 14.91 9.20
C PRO A 48 -19.46 13.42 9.41
N SER A 49 -20.42 12.52 9.20
CA SER A 49 -20.20 11.08 9.33
C SER A 49 -19.17 10.53 8.34
N GLU A 50 -19.10 11.13 7.15
CA GLU A 50 -18.16 10.77 6.07
C GLU A 50 -16.69 10.94 6.52
N ASN A 51 -16.40 11.88 7.43
CA ASN A 51 -15.06 12.01 8.03
C ASN A 51 -14.70 10.76 8.82
N SER A 52 -15.63 10.26 9.64
CA SER A 52 -15.40 9.05 10.43
C SER A 52 -15.26 7.82 9.55
N GLU A 53 -16.05 7.70 8.49
CA GLU A 53 -15.92 6.62 7.50
C GLU A 53 -14.56 6.65 6.79
N ALA A 54 -14.08 7.83 6.40
CA ALA A 54 -12.76 7.99 5.80
C ALA A 54 -11.63 7.54 6.75
N VAL A 55 -11.75 7.78 8.06
CA VAL A 55 -10.77 7.30 9.04
C VAL A 55 -10.92 5.80 9.28
N VAL A 56 -12.12 5.30 9.57
CA VAL A 56 -12.35 3.90 9.97
C VAL A 56 -12.12 2.93 8.81
N PHE A 57 -12.71 3.21 7.65
CA PHE A 57 -12.57 2.37 6.46
C PHE A 57 -11.24 2.64 5.76
N GLY A 58 -10.77 3.88 5.77
CA GLY A 58 -9.44 4.22 5.27
C GLY A 58 -8.34 3.51 6.05
N PHE A 59 -8.43 3.44 7.38
CA PHE A 59 -7.49 2.69 8.22
C PHE A 59 -7.49 1.20 7.88
N SER A 60 -8.68 0.63 7.68
CA SER A 60 -8.83 -0.78 7.28
C SER A 60 -8.16 -1.07 5.93
N ALA A 61 -8.37 -0.20 4.94
CA ALA A 61 -7.74 -0.32 3.63
C ALA A 61 -6.22 -0.14 3.71
N PHE A 62 -5.77 0.90 4.42
CA PHE A 62 -4.36 1.19 4.70
C PHE A 62 -3.64 -0.01 5.33
N ALA A 63 -4.24 -0.62 6.35
CA ALA A 63 -3.68 -1.78 7.03
C ALA A 63 -3.53 -3.00 6.09
N ASN A 64 -4.47 -3.20 5.17
CA ASN A 64 -4.39 -4.27 4.17
C ASN A 64 -3.32 -4.00 3.10
N THR A 65 -3.11 -2.74 2.71
CA THR A 65 -2.03 -2.40 1.76
C THR A 65 -0.65 -2.79 2.30
N ILE A 66 -0.42 -2.70 3.62
CA ILE A 66 0.82 -3.17 4.27
C ILE A 66 1.03 -4.66 4.04
N GLN A 67 -0.02 -5.48 4.19
CA GLN A 67 0.06 -6.91 3.93
C GLN A 67 0.40 -7.19 2.46
N THR A 68 -0.24 -6.48 1.53
CA THR A 68 0.06 -6.60 0.10
C THR A 68 1.51 -6.23 -0.20
N LEU A 69 2.01 -5.13 0.35
CA LEU A 69 3.40 -4.69 0.16
C LEU A 69 4.41 -5.67 0.76
N LYS A 70 4.13 -6.19 1.95
CA LYS A 70 4.92 -7.24 2.60
C LYS A 70 5.07 -8.47 1.70
N ASP A 71 3.97 -8.96 1.15
CA ASP A 71 3.97 -10.16 0.32
C ASP A 71 4.62 -9.90 -1.05
N ALA A 72 4.32 -8.75 -1.66
CA ALA A 72 4.91 -8.34 -2.91
C ALA A 72 6.43 -8.12 -2.79
N ALA A 73 6.92 -7.65 -1.65
CA ALA A 73 8.35 -7.44 -1.41
C ALA A 73 9.13 -8.75 -1.54
N LYS A 74 8.58 -9.88 -1.07
CA LYS A 74 9.18 -11.21 -1.26
C LYS A 74 9.31 -11.55 -2.73
N THR A 75 8.26 -11.31 -3.52
CA THR A 75 8.32 -11.56 -4.95
C THR A 75 9.37 -10.67 -5.61
N VAL A 76 9.38 -9.37 -5.35
CA VAL A 76 10.33 -8.43 -5.99
C VAL A 76 11.77 -8.72 -5.61
N THR A 77 12.06 -8.91 -4.32
CA THR A 77 13.43 -8.96 -3.78
C THR A 77 13.98 -10.39 -3.69
N GLY A 78 13.09 -11.39 -3.63
CA GLY A 78 13.45 -12.77 -3.28
C GLY A 78 13.63 -12.99 -1.78
N GLU A 79 13.65 -11.91 -0.99
CA GLU A 79 13.84 -11.93 0.45
C GLU A 79 12.49 -11.87 1.16
N GLN A 80 12.27 -12.76 2.11
CA GLN A 80 11.04 -12.74 2.89
C GLN A 80 11.05 -11.56 3.86
N LEU A 81 9.99 -10.75 3.84
CA LEU A 81 9.71 -9.76 4.88
C LEU A 81 8.71 -10.36 5.88
N PRO A 82 9.16 -10.97 6.99
CA PRO A 82 8.26 -11.52 7.99
C PRO A 82 7.62 -10.41 8.83
N TRP A 83 6.42 -10.68 9.35
CA TRP A 83 5.76 -9.76 10.29
C TRP A 83 6.61 -9.47 11.53
N SER A 84 7.42 -10.43 11.99
CA SER A 84 8.31 -10.25 13.13
C SER A 84 9.31 -9.09 12.98
N GLN A 85 9.67 -8.72 11.74
CA GLN A 85 10.48 -7.53 11.48
C GLN A 85 9.63 -6.26 11.50
N ILE A 86 8.46 -6.27 10.87
CA ILE A 86 7.53 -5.12 10.86
C ILE A 86 7.07 -4.78 12.28
N GLU A 87 6.89 -5.78 13.14
CA GLU A 87 6.52 -5.63 14.55
C GLU A 87 7.52 -4.84 15.38
N GLN A 88 8.78 -4.76 14.96
CA GLN A 88 9.82 -3.97 15.65
C GLN A 88 9.72 -2.47 15.34
N LEU A 89 8.92 -2.08 14.34
CA LEU A 89 8.68 -0.67 14.02
C LEU A 89 7.75 -0.04 15.07
N ARG A 90 7.77 1.30 15.17
CA ARG A 90 6.75 2.00 15.96
C ARG A 90 5.37 1.60 15.45
N HIS A 91 4.49 1.21 16.37
CA HIS A 91 3.14 0.71 16.10
C HIS A 91 3.06 -0.59 15.30
N GLY A 92 4.18 -1.23 14.96
CA GLY A 92 4.21 -2.39 14.07
C GLY A 92 3.41 -3.59 14.57
N ALA A 93 3.54 -3.91 15.87
CA ALA A 93 2.77 -4.95 16.51
C ALA A 93 1.27 -4.66 16.50
N PHE A 94 0.89 -3.40 16.75
CA PHE A 94 -0.49 -2.96 16.65
C PHE A 94 -1.00 -3.11 15.21
N MET A 95 -0.27 -2.62 14.20
CA MET A 95 -0.68 -2.68 12.79
C MET A 95 -0.93 -4.11 12.29
N ARG A 96 -0.06 -5.06 12.63
CA ARG A 96 -0.27 -6.48 12.30
C ARG A 96 -1.59 -6.99 12.85
N ASN A 97 -1.79 -6.73 14.13
CA ASN A 97 -2.91 -7.27 14.89
C ASN A 97 -4.22 -6.58 14.50
N ALA A 98 -4.19 -5.28 14.25
CA ALA A 98 -5.31 -4.50 13.74
C ALA A 98 -5.75 -4.97 12.37
N ARG A 99 -4.80 -5.19 11.43
CA ARG A 99 -5.10 -5.79 10.13
C ARG A 99 -5.80 -7.14 10.31
N ASN A 100 -5.25 -8.01 11.17
CA ASN A 100 -5.86 -9.32 11.41
C ASN A 100 -7.29 -9.18 11.97
N ALA A 101 -7.53 -8.24 12.91
CA ALA A 101 -8.85 -8.03 13.49
C ALA A 101 -9.87 -7.61 12.44
N THR A 102 -9.48 -6.69 11.55
CA THR A 102 -10.32 -6.25 10.44
C THR A 102 -10.56 -7.37 9.42
N THR A 103 -9.53 -8.09 9.00
CA THR A 103 -9.65 -9.12 7.94
C THR A 103 -10.33 -10.41 8.40
N HIS A 104 -9.99 -10.91 9.58
CA HIS A 104 -10.44 -12.22 10.05
C HIS A 104 -11.67 -12.17 10.95
N ASP A 105 -11.85 -11.06 11.68
CA ASP A 105 -12.91 -10.94 12.67
C ASP A 105 -13.99 -9.93 12.22
N GLY A 106 -13.77 -9.22 11.12
CA GLY A 106 -14.68 -8.18 10.61
C GLY A 106 -14.78 -6.96 11.52
N HIS A 107 -13.82 -6.78 12.45
CA HIS A 107 -13.88 -5.75 13.48
C HIS A 107 -13.11 -4.49 13.06
N PRO A 108 -13.78 -3.35 12.80
CA PRO A 108 -13.10 -2.07 12.65
C PRO A 108 -12.52 -1.64 14.01
N VAL A 109 -11.19 -1.52 14.07
CA VAL A 109 -10.48 -1.29 15.35
C VAL A 109 -10.57 0.16 15.83
N VAL A 110 -10.79 1.10 14.91
CA VAL A 110 -11.01 2.51 15.23
C VAL A 110 -12.48 2.70 15.55
N SER A 111 -12.79 3.03 16.79
CA SER A 111 -14.19 3.09 17.27
C SER A 111 -14.43 4.14 18.35
N ALA A 112 -13.45 4.98 18.64
CA ALA A 112 -13.61 6.11 19.55
C ALA A 112 -13.25 7.44 18.87
N TRP A 113 -13.98 8.47 19.26
CA TRP A 113 -13.74 9.84 18.87
C TRP A 113 -13.87 10.75 20.09
N VAL A 114 -12.83 11.54 20.38
CA VAL A 114 -12.76 12.45 21.53
C VAL A 114 -12.07 13.73 21.07
N ASP A 115 -12.72 14.87 21.30
CA ASP A 115 -12.18 16.22 21.01
C ASP A 115 -11.59 16.37 19.60
N GLY A 116 -12.29 15.85 18.59
CA GLY A 116 -11.87 15.93 17.19
C GLY A 116 -10.85 14.87 16.76
N ARG A 117 -10.42 13.97 17.65
CA ARG A 117 -9.42 12.95 17.38
C ARG A 117 -10.01 11.54 17.42
N TYR A 118 -9.44 10.65 16.62
CA TYR A 118 -9.88 9.25 16.51
C TYR A 118 -8.93 8.32 17.25
N PHE A 119 -9.48 7.32 17.91
CA PHE A 119 -8.74 6.39 18.76
C PHE A 119 -9.25 4.96 18.66
N VAL A 120 -8.41 4.04 19.13
CA VAL A 120 -8.82 2.69 19.54
C VAL A 120 -9.11 2.75 21.04
N PRO A 121 -10.38 2.58 21.48
CA PRO A 121 -10.80 2.90 22.85
C PRO A 121 -10.23 1.98 23.93
N ALA A 122 -9.95 0.74 23.57
CA ALA A 122 -9.60 -0.30 24.52
C ALA A 122 -8.79 -1.40 23.84
N ARG A 123 -8.21 -2.27 24.66
CA ARG A 123 -7.55 -3.48 24.17
C ARG A 123 -8.50 -4.28 23.27
N ILE A 124 -7.97 -4.81 22.18
CA ILE A 124 -8.71 -5.70 21.29
C ILE A 124 -8.39 -7.12 21.72
N VAL A 125 -9.42 -7.93 21.95
CA VAL A 125 -9.29 -9.35 22.25
C VAL A 125 -9.80 -10.12 21.04
N ARG A 126 -8.98 -11.02 20.52
CA ARG A 126 -9.34 -11.88 19.39
C ARG A 126 -8.94 -13.33 19.65
N LEU A 127 -9.56 -14.23 18.90
CA LEU A 127 -9.09 -15.61 18.78
C LEU A 127 -8.10 -15.69 17.62
N GLY A 128 -6.91 -16.18 17.92
CA GLY A 128 -5.91 -16.56 16.93
C GLY A 128 -6.07 -18.01 16.50
N ASP A 129 -5.09 -18.50 15.74
CA ASP A 129 -5.03 -19.90 15.37
C ASP A 129 -5.09 -20.82 16.60
N ARG A 130 -5.83 -21.94 16.48
CA ARG A 130 -5.98 -22.94 17.56
C ARG A 130 -6.56 -22.37 18.86
N GLU A 131 -7.50 -21.41 18.74
CA GLU A 131 -8.26 -20.84 19.86
C GLU A 131 -7.41 -20.08 20.89
N GLN A 132 -6.18 -19.71 20.55
CA GLN A 132 -5.35 -18.90 21.44
C GLN A 132 -5.92 -17.48 21.55
N ILE A 133 -6.03 -16.97 22.78
CA ILE A 133 -6.48 -15.59 23.03
C ILE A 133 -5.30 -14.67 22.74
N ILE A 134 -5.51 -13.72 21.83
CA ILE A 134 -4.55 -12.65 21.52
C ILE A 134 -5.12 -11.34 22.05
N GLU A 135 -4.38 -10.71 22.95
CA GLU A 135 -4.69 -9.38 23.47
C GLU A 135 -3.79 -8.34 22.80
N ILE A 136 -4.42 -7.29 22.27
CA ILE A 136 -3.76 -6.23 21.54
C ILE A 136 -3.97 -4.97 22.37
N ALA A 137 -2.90 -4.41 22.92
CA ALA A 137 -2.99 -3.14 23.63
C ALA A 137 -3.50 -2.04 22.69
N ALA A 138 -4.36 -1.17 23.20
CA ALA A 138 -4.70 0.06 22.48
C ALA A 138 -3.45 0.95 22.42
N PRO A 139 -3.14 1.54 21.25
CA PRO A 139 -2.11 2.55 21.15
C PRO A 139 -2.48 3.78 21.99
N THR A 140 -1.47 4.48 22.49
CA THR A 140 -1.64 5.74 23.22
C THR A 140 -1.90 6.91 22.28
N GLU A 141 -1.37 6.82 21.07
CA GLU A 141 -1.46 7.84 20.03
C GLU A 141 -2.82 7.80 19.33
N ASP A 142 -3.29 8.96 18.87
CA ASP A 142 -4.44 9.03 17.98
C ASP A 142 -4.11 8.43 16.60
N ILE A 143 -5.14 8.05 15.85
CA ILE A 143 -4.99 7.34 14.57
C ILE A 143 -4.18 8.12 13.53
N ARG A 144 -4.25 9.46 13.52
CA ARG A 144 -3.45 10.28 12.59
C ARG A 144 -1.97 10.09 12.90
N THR A 145 -1.59 10.28 14.16
CA THR A 145 -0.20 10.18 14.63
C THR A 145 0.34 8.78 14.39
N LEU A 146 -0.42 7.75 14.79
CA LEU A 146 -0.06 6.35 14.61
C LEU A 146 0.23 6.01 13.14
N CYS A 147 -0.66 6.39 12.22
CA CYS A 147 -0.51 6.11 10.80
C CYS A 147 0.71 6.82 10.20
N LEU A 148 0.98 8.07 10.59
CA LEU A 148 2.12 8.83 10.10
C LEU A 148 3.45 8.23 10.56
N GLU A 149 3.58 7.93 11.86
CA GLU A 149 4.80 7.36 12.43
C GLU A 149 5.09 5.96 11.88
N PHE A 150 4.07 5.10 11.82
CA PHE A 150 4.21 3.77 11.25
C PHE A 150 4.60 3.84 9.76
N SER A 151 3.93 4.69 8.98
CA SER A 151 4.20 4.82 7.54
C SER A 151 5.63 5.27 7.27
N GLN A 152 6.14 6.20 8.08
CA GLN A 152 7.52 6.67 7.98
C GLN A 152 8.51 5.51 8.19
N ASP A 153 8.35 4.75 9.27
CA ASP A 153 9.22 3.63 9.61
C ASP A 153 9.11 2.49 8.58
N PHE A 154 7.89 2.17 8.15
CA PHE A 154 7.64 1.11 7.18
C PHE A 154 8.17 1.46 5.79
N CYS A 155 7.99 2.69 5.33
CA CYS A 155 8.55 3.14 4.05
C CYS A 155 10.08 3.12 4.07
N GLN A 156 10.71 3.53 5.18
CA GLN A 156 12.16 3.45 5.35
C GLN A 156 12.64 1.99 5.31
N MET A 157 11.97 1.07 6.00
CA MET A 157 12.27 -0.36 5.95
C MET A 157 12.18 -0.92 4.52
N LEU A 158 11.08 -0.64 3.80
CA LEU A 158 10.93 -1.09 2.41
C LEU A 158 12.01 -0.50 1.50
N ARG A 159 12.36 0.76 1.70
CA ARG A 159 13.42 1.44 0.94
C ARG A 159 14.76 0.75 1.14
N GLU A 160 15.11 0.37 2.36
CA GLU A 160 16.34 -0.35 2.67
C GLU A 160 16.37 -1.73 2.03
N ILE A 161 15.28 -2.48 2.10
CA ILE A 161 15.16 -3.81 1.46
C ILE A 161 15.35 -3.68 -0.07
N LEU A 162 14.67 -2.71 -0.69
CA LEU A 162 14.78 -2.50 -2.14
C LEU A 162 16.16 -1.98 -2.56
N SER A 163 16.81 -1.17 -1.73
CA SER A 163 18.16 -0.66 -2.02
C SER A 163 19.21 -1.77 -2.03
N ARG A 164 19.01 -2.85 -1.26
CA ARG A 164 19.86 -4.05 -1.29
C ARG A 164 19.64 -4.89 -2.55
N THR A 165 18.50 -4.69 -3.21
CA THR A 165 18.16 -5.32 -4.50
C THR A 165 18.86 -4.56 -5.64
N GLU A 166 20.19 -4.47 -5.62
CA GLU A 166 20.95 -3.74 -6.64
C GLU A 166 20.80 -4.39 -8.03
N ASN A 167 20.42 -3.58 -9.02
CA ASN A 167 20.55 -3.87 -10.46
C ASN A 167 20.17 -5.30 -10.88
N VAL A 168 19.04 -5.82 -10.41
CA VAL A 168 18.51 -7.09 -10.91
C VAL A 168 18.01 -6.86 -12.33
N ALA A 169 18.90 -6.98 -13.32
CA ALA A 169 18.61 -6.79 -14.74
C ALA A 169 17.31 -7.49 -15.20
N PRO A 170 16.95 -8.68 -14.67
CA PRO A 170 15.65 -9.31 -14.95
C PRO A 170 14.40 -8.49 -14.58
N LEU A 171 14.47 -7.54 -13.63
CA LEU A 171 13.33 -6.71 -13.22
C LEU A 171 13.11 -5.49 -14.13
N ARG A 172 14.07 -5.15 -15.00
CA ARG A 172 13.98 -3.97 -15.85
C ARG A 172 13.09 -4.19 -17.06
N GLY A 173 12.53 -3.08 -17.54
CA GLY A 173 11.65 -3.04 -18.71
C GLY A 173 10.20 -3.33 -18.38
N ILE A 174 9.43 -3.46 -19.46
CA ILE A 174 7.98 -3.68 -19.41
C ILE A 174 7.62 -5.08 -18.91
N PRO A 175 6.46 -5.24 -18.23
CA PRO A 175 6.07 -6.50 -17.63
C PRO A 175 5.38 -7.48 -18.59
N PHE A 176 5.16 -7.07 -19.84
CA PHE A 176 4.49 -7.85 -20.88
C PHE A 176 5.29 -7.85 -22.19
N ASP A 177 5.00 -8.81 -23.06
CA ASP A 177 5.53 -8.85 -24.43
C ASP A 177 4.44 -8.54 -25.47
N MET A 178 4.83 -8.49 -26.74
CA MET A 178 3.87 -8.24 -27.82
C MET A 178 2.83 -9.35 -27.99
N ALA A 179 3.16 -10.59 -27.64
CA ALA A 179 2.22 -11.71 -27.80
C ALA A 179 1.10 -11.62 -26.76
N GLU A 180 1.42 -11.29 -25.50
CA GLU A 180 0.43 -11.01 -24.46
C GLU A 180 -0.43 -9.79 -24.80
N LEU A 181 0.18 -8.75 -25.40
CA LEU A 181 -0.57 -7.57 -25.82
C LEU A 181 -1.53 -7.90 -26.97
N ASP A 182 -1.10 -8.71 -27.94
CA ASP A 182 -1.95 -9.20 -29.04
C ASP A 182 -3.14 -10.01 -28.49
N GLU A 183 -2.88 -10.95 -27.56
CA GLU A 183 -3.90 -11.78 -26.91
C GLU A 183 -4.91 -10.91 -26.14
N ALA A 184 -4.41 -10.02 -25.26
CA ALA A 184 -5.26 -9.15 -24.46
C ALA A 184 -6.17 -8.24 -25.32
N ILE A 185 -5.71 -7.82 -26.49
CA ILE A 185 -6.48 -6.98 -27.42
C ILE A 185 -7.49 -7.81 -28.21
N ALA A 186 -7.08 -8.98 -28.70
CA ALA A 186 -7.96 -9.88 -29.43
C ALA A 186 -9.15 -10.33 -28.57
N GLU A 187 -8.86 -10.76 -27.34
CA GLU A 187 -9.84 -11.29 -26.38
C GLU A 187 -10.65 -10.21 -25.65
N SER A 188 -10.30 -8.94 -25.81
CA SER A 188 -11.00 -7.87 -25.11
C SER A 188 -12.45 -7.72 -25.60
N ASN A 189 -13.41 -7.93 -24.69
CA ASN A 189 -14.83 -7.68 -24.92
C ASN A 189 -15.25 -6.23 -24.66
N VAL A 190 -14.33 -5.40 -24.13
CA VAL A 190 -14.58 -4.00 -23.76
C VAL A 190 -13.89 -3.02 -24.71
N MET A 191 -12.91 -3.47 -25.48
CA MET A 191 -12.19 -2.64 -26.43
C MET A 191 -13.01 -2.45 -27.72
N PRO A 192 -13.32 -1.21 -28.13
CA PRO A 192 -14.01 -0.96 -29.39
C PRO A 192 -13.22 -1.48 -30.59
N GLU A 193 -13.94 -1.96 -31.62
CA GLU A 193 -13.33 -2.58 -32.80
C GLU A 193 -12.35 -1.64 -33.53
N PHE A 194 -12.65 -0.35 -33.59
CA PHE A 194 -11.74 0.63 -34.21
C PHE A 194 -10.38 0.73 -33.48
N VAL A 195 -10.35 0.51 -32.16
CA VAL A 195 -9.10 0.51 -31.38
C VAL A 195 -8.30 -0.75 -31.67
N LYS A 196 -8.96 -1.91 -31.79
CA LYS A 196 -8.30 -3.17 -32.21
C LYS A 196 -7.68 -3.03 -33.60
N GLN A 197 -8.41 -2.42 -34.54
CA GLN A 197 -7.90 -2.12 -35.88
C GLN A 197 -6.73 -1.14 -35.86
N MET A 198 -6.81 -0.08 -35.04
CA MET A 198 -5.72 0.88 -34.86
C MET A 198 -4.47 0.21 -34.28
N PHE A 199 -4.62 -0.68 -33.31
CA PHE A 199 -3.50 -1.46 -32.78
C PHE A 199 -2.87 -2.35 -33.85
N ALA A 200 -3.69 -3.10 -34.60
CA ALA A 200 -3.22 -3.97 -35.68
C ALA A 200 -2.44 -3.18 -36.76
N ALA A 201 -2.93 -1.99 -37.13
CA ALA A 201 -2.28 -1.12 -38.10
C ALA A 201 -0.92 -0.57 -37.62
N ASN A 202 -0.75 -0.35 -36.32
CA ASN A 202 0.46 0.24 -35.72
C ASN A 202 1.34 -0.77 -34.99
N ARG A 203 1.05 -2.07 -35.08
CA ARG A 203 1.69 -3.13 -34.28
C ARG A 203 3.22 -3.11 -34.33
N GLN A 204 3.79 -2.88 -35.51
CA GLN A 204 5.26 -2.83 -35.68
C GLN A 204 5.89 -1.61 -35.00
N GLU A 205 5.23 -0.46 -35.02
CA GLU A 205 5.71 0.75 -34.36
C GLU A 205 5.64 0.60 -32.83
N ILE A 206 4.57 -0.02 -32.34
CA ILE A 206 4.41 -0.36 -30.92
C ILE A 206 5.52 -1.33 -30.49
N ALA A 207 5.77 -2.40 -31.24
CA ALA A 207 6.84 -3.35 -30.94
C ALA A 207 8.23 -2.66 -30.85
N LYS A 208 8.55 -1.79 -31.83
CA LYS A 208 9.79 -1.00 -31.80
C LYS A 208 9.86 -0.09 -30.58
N SER A 209 8.74 0.53 -30.21
CA SER A 209 8.67 1.41 -29.04
C SER A 209 8.93 0.63 -27.75
N LEU A 210 8.32 -0.55 -27.60
CA LEU A 210 8.51 -1.41 -26.43
C LEU A 210 9.97 -1.83 -26.23
N ASP A 211 10.70 -2.14 -27.32
CA ASP A 211 12.13 -2.50 -27.25
C ASP A 211 13.03 -1.35 -26.76
N THR A 212 12.57 -0.10 -26.88
CA THR A 212 13.34 1.08 -26.47
C THR A 212 13.04 1.56 -25.04
N ILE A 213 11.99 1.05 -24.40
CA ILE A 213 11.59 1.48 -23.05
C ILE A 213 12.58 0.97 -22.01
N ARG A 214 13.37 1.90 -21.47
CA ARG A 214 14.22 1.66 -20.29
C ARG A 214 13.45 2.07 -19.05
N HIS A 215 12.76 1.11 -18.43
CA HIS A 215 12.07 1.30 -17.17
C HIS A 215 12.80 0.58 -16.03
N ASP A 216 13.10 1.31 -14.96
CA ASP A 216 13.65 0.76 -13.72
C ASP A 216 12.58 0.86 -12.61
N PRO A 217 11.78 -0.21 -12.41
CA PRO A 217 10.67 -0.16 -11.47
C PRO A 217 11.14 0.02 -10.03
N VAL A 218 12.31 -0.52 -9.66
CA VAL A 218 12.83 -0.42 -8.29
C VAL A 218 13.23 1.03 -7.98
N ALA A 219 13.93 1.69 -8.91
CA ALA A 219 14.29 3.10 -8.75
C ALA A 219 13.05 4.00 -8.62
N GLU A 220 11.99 3.75 -9.41
CA GLU A 220 10.74 4.49 -9.29
C GLU A 220 10.07 4.25 -7.93
N VAL A 221 10.03 3.01 -7.45
CA VAL A 221 9.48 2.67 -6.13
C VAL A 221 10.23 3.39 -5.01
N ILE A 222 11.57 3.41 -5.05
CA ILE A 222 12.39 4.11 -4.04
C ILE A 222 12.03 5.59 -3.99
N LYS A 223 11.91 6.25 -5.15
CA LYS A 223 11.48 7.66 -5.22
C LYS A 223 10.11 7.86 -4.56
N ARG A 224 9.17 6.94 -4.78
CA ARG A 224 7.83 7.00 -4.16
C ARG A 224 7.88 6.81 -2.66
N LEU A 225 8.72 5.92 -2.16
CA LEU A 225 8.93 5.73 -0.72
C LEU A 225 9.50 6.99 -0.08
N ASP A 226 10.46 7.65 -0.74
CA ASP A 226 11.02 8.93 -0.29
C ASP A 226 9.94 10.03 -0.27
N GLU A 227 9.04 10.06 -1.25
CA GLU A 227 7.90 10.98 -1.30
C GLU A 227 6.95 10.80 -0.10
N VAL A 228 6.58 9.55 0.22
CA VAL A 228 5.72 9.23 1.38
C VAL A 228 6.42 9.58 2.70
N THR A 229 7.70 9.22 2.83
CA THR A 229 8.50 9.53 4.02
C THR A 229 8.56 11.04 4.27
N ARG A 230 8.77 11.82 3.20
CA ARG A 230 8.74 13.29 3.27
C ARG A 230 7.37 13.82 3.65
N TYR A 231 6.29 13.27 3.08
CA TYR A 231 4.92 13.63 3.46
C TYR A 231 4.70 13.41 4.96
N CYS A 232 5.06 12.24 5.48
CA CYS A 232 4.94 11.94 6.92
C CYS A 232 5.68 12.96 7.79
N GLY A 233 6.89 13.34 7.40
CA GLY A 233 7.70 14.31 8.13
C GLY A 233 7.20 15.76 8.05
N LEU A 234 6.41 16.10 7.02
CA LEU A 234 5.74 17.41 6.93
C LEU A 234 4.49 17.44 7.82
N MET A 235 3.63 16.42 7.73
CA MET A 235 2.36 16.38 8.48
C MET A 235 2.54 16.24 9.99
N GLN A 236 3.68 15.72 10.46
CA GLN A 236 4.01 15.66 11.89
C GLN A 236 4.49 17.01 12.48
N LYS A 237 4.83 17.99 11.64
CA LYS A 237 5.26 19.34 12.08
C LYS A 237 4.11 20.34 12.16
N GLU A 238 2.96 19.99 11.60
CA GLU A 238 1.70 20.75 11.65
C GLU A 238 0.83 20.30 12.82
#